data_AF-A0A539E4Z5-F1
#
_entry.id   AF-A0A539E4Z5-F1
#
_cell.length_a   1.000
_cell.length_b   1.000
_cell.length_c   1.000
_cell.angle_alpha   90.00
_cell.angle_beta   90.00
_cell.angle_gamma   90.00
#
_symmetry.space_group_name_H-M   'P 1'
#
loop_
_entity.id
_entity.type
_entity.pdbx_description
1 polymer ?
#
loop_
_entity_poly.entity_id
_entity_poly.type
_entity_poly.pdbx_seq_one_letter_code
_entity_poly.pdbx_strand_id
1 'polypeptide(L)'
;MLKKNGLPSLADINTVKRRFFLQNRERLVRTQSTLRERQRDFLELLPLLFHINHPSLPGFISKLTPAGVADYSPPDHVLKTIKRYAKTFIEKRRALLRYEISALFLMGSSGTVAYSKKSDFDIWVCHESSIEVERLNDLKQKCKAIEEWAMSFDLEVHFFLVEPESFRRGVHENMSAESSGSAQHFLLMEEFYRTGLLLAGRYPLWWLIPPSEEARYYEYADFLKQKRFISEHEYVDFGPLEGVPAAEFFGAAMWQLYKGIDSPYKSVLKLLLMESYAQEYPNIELLCHRFKREIYKGETDLDRIDPYIMLYTKIEEYLVKQNEDERLALVRRCFYFKVNEPLSVPVKQHDVNWRRELLLTITQSWAWGDAYLEMLDSRQTWKIDRVLKERTVLVKALTYSYRFLSDFARKNAQLLSIDQQDLNVLGRKLYAAFERKAGKIDIINRGISGDLWESHLSFYRVKSGDSESWLLFAAPLNVADIAKEQPLRRSHSLIELLAWCHFNSVLNANTVLAMHSPDGMLTGRELKEMLYTFQRLFATDTV
;
A
#
# COMPACT_ATOMS: atom_id res chain seq x y z
N MET A 1 -1.49 -10.77 -31.76
CA MET A 1 -1.04 -11.68 -32.82
C MET A 1 -1.91 -12.93 -32.80
N LEU A 2 -2.86 -13.08 -33.73
CA LEU A 2 -3.52 -14.36 -34.00
C LEU A 2 -3.59 -14.53 -35.51
N LYS A 3 -2.87 -15.53 -36.06
CA LYS A 3 -3.03 -15.96 -37.46
C LYS A 3 -4.33 -16.76 -37.59
N LYS A 4 -4.91 -16.72 -38.79
CA LYS A 4 -6.16 -17.38 -39.24
C LYS A 4 -6.33 -18.88 -38.93
N ASN A 5 -5.33 -19.58 -38.37
CA ASN A 5 -5.34 -21.03 -38.10
C ASN A 5 -5.19 -21.43 -36.61
N GLY A 6 -5.46 -20.52 -35.67
CA GLY A 6 -5.96 -20.87 -34.32
C GLY A 6 -5.01 -21.47 -33.27
N LEU A 7 -3.77 -21.87 -33.58
CA LEU A 7 -2.81 -22.40 -32.59
C LEU A 7 -1.47 -21.65 -32.62
N PRO A 8 -0.85 -21.38 -31.46
CA PRO A 8 0.44 -20.67 -31.37
C PRO A 8 1.59 -21.55 -31.88
N SER A 9 2.63 -20.92 -32.42
CA SER A 9 3.93 -21.56 -32.67
C SER A 9 4.87 -21.40 -31.47
N LEU A 10 5.93 -22.22 -31.40
CA LEU A 10 6.99 -22.04 -30.40
C LEU A 10 7.62 -20.63 -30.45
N ALA A 11 7.71 -20.03 -31.64
CA ALA A 11 8.20 -18.67 -31.81
C ALA A 11 7.28 -17.62 -31.15
N ASP A 12 5.96 -17.85 -31.20
CA ASP A 12 4.98 -16.97 -30.55
C ASP A 12 5.12 -17.06 -29.02
N ILE A 13 5.24 -18.28 -28.48
CA ILE A 13 5.46 -18.51 -27.03
C ILE A 13 6.75 -17.84 -26.55
N ASN A 14 7.85 -18.04 -27.29
CA ASN A 14 9.13 -17.41 -26.97
C ASN A 14 9.07 -15.88 -27.06
N THR A 15 8.28 -15.33 -27.98
CA THR A 15 8.08 -13.88 -28.10
C THR A 15 7.36 -13.33 -26.87
N VAL A 16 6.28 -13.98 -26.44
CA VAL A 16 5.55 -13.58 -25.22
C VAL A 16 6.46 -13.69 -23.99
N LYS A 17 7.16 -14.82 -23.83
CA LYS A 17 8.12 -15.03 -22.74
C LYS A 17 9.15 -13.89 -22.67
N ARG A 18 9.76 -13.54 -23.80
CA ARG A 18 10.73 -12.42 -23.89
C ARG A 18 10.15 -11.09 -23.46
N ARG A 19 8.88 -10.79 -23.78
CA ARG A 19 8.24 -9.52 -23.40
C ARG A 19 8.04 -9.43 -21.88
N PHE A 20 7.58 -10.49 -21.23
CA PHE A 20 7.47 -10.50 -19.77
C PHE A 20 8.84 -10.39 -19.09
N PHE A 21 9.85 -11.13 -19.57
CA PHE A 21 11.21 -11.02 -19.03
C PHE A 21 11.82 -9.63 -19.21
N LEU A 22 11.58 -8.99 -20.37
CA LEU A 22 12.00 -7.61 -20.61
C LEU A 22 11.34 -6.67 -19.60
N GLN A 23 10.01 -6.74 -19.46
CA GLN A 23 9.26 -5.92 -18.51
C GLN A 23 9.73 -6.12 -17.06
N ASN A 24 9.95 -7.37 -16.66
CA ASN A 24 10.47 -7.73 -15.34
C ASN A 24 11.85 -7.12 -15.10
N ARG A 25 12.76 -7.25 -16.08
CA ARG A 25 14.12 -6.70 -16.01
C ARG A 25 14.10 -5.18 -15.88
N GLU A 26 13.35 -4.48 -16.73
CA GLU A 26 13.34 -3.02 -16.72
C GLU A 26 12.71 -2.46 -15.44
N ARG A 27 11.69 -3.14 -14.87
CA ARG A 27 11.17 -2.80 -13.54
C ARG A 27 12.14 -3.10 -12.40
N LEU A 28 12.94 -4.16 -12.48
CA LEU A 28 14.02 -4.41 -11.52
C LEU A 28 15.10 -3.33 -11.59
N VAL A 29 15.45 -2.86 -12.79
CA VAL A 29 16.35 -1.71 -12.97
C VAL A 29 15.77 -0.45 -12.32
N ARG A 30 14.47 -0.16 -12.52
CA ARG A 30 13.77 0.94 -11.84
C ARG A 30 13.86 0.79 -10.31
N THR A 31 13.61 -0.40 -9.77
CA THR A 31 13.75 -0.68 -8.33
C THR A 31 15.18 -0.42 -7.85
N GLN A 32 16.19 -0.93 -8.53
CA GLN A 32 17.59 -0.74 -8.12
C GLN A 32 17.99 0.74 -8.16
N SER A 33 17.52 1.51 -9.15
CA SER A 33 17.86 2.93 -9.30
C SER A 33 17.37 3.80 -8.13
N THR A 34 16.34 3.38 -7.40
CA THR A 34 15.76 4.15 -6.28
C THR A 34 16.33 3.76 -4.92
N LEU A 35 17.06 2.65 -4.83
CA LEU A 35 17.63 2.12 -3.60
C LEU A 35 18.99 2.76 -3.27
N ARG A 36 19.30 2.89 -1.97
CA ARG A 36 20.66 3.24 -1.50
C ARG A 36 21.62 2.08 -1.76
N GLU A 37 22.93 2.33 -1.74
CA GLU A 37 23.95 1.32 -2.07
C GLU A 37 23.78 0.00 -1.31
N ARG A 38 23.70 0.04 0.03
CA ARG A 38 23.52 -1.19 0.83
C ARG A 38 22.18 -1.89 0.60
N GLN A 39 21.13 -1.15 0.24
CA GLN A 39 19.82 -1.72 -0.08
C GLN A 39 19.83 -2.36 -1.48
N ARG A 40 20.58 -1.80 -2.44
CA ARG A 40 20.86 -2.44 -3.73
C ARG A 40 21.62 -3.74 -3.53
N ASP A 41 22.67 -3.71 -2.70
CA ASP A 41 23.44 -4.90 -2.34
C ASP A 41 22.55 -5.98 -1.72
N PHE A 42 21.63 -5.61 -0.81
CA PHE A 42 20.65 -6.54 -0.26
C PHE A 42 19.83 -7.22 -1.36
N LEU A 43 19.21 -6.45 -2.26
CA LEU A 43 18.36 -6.98 -3.32
C LEU A 43 19.15 -7.86 -4.32
N GLU A 44 20.39 -7.48 -4.62
CA GLU A 44 21.30 -8.24 -5.48
C GLU A 44 21.73 -9.57 -4.84
N LEU A 45 22.01 -9.57 -3.55
CA LEU A 45 22.46 -10.76 -2.81
C LEU A 45 21.33 -11.71 -2.45
N LEU A 46 20.09 -11.24 -2.44
CA LEU A 46 18.97 -12.01 -1.95
C LEU A 46 18.81 -13.40 -2.61
N PRO A 47 18.85 -13.56 -3.94
CA PRO A 47 18.87 -14.88 -4.56
C PRO A 47 20.02 -15.78 -4.11
N LEU A 48 21.22 -15.22 -3.89
CA LEU A 48 22.38 -15.97 -3.39
C LEU A 48 22.13 -16.52 -1.99
N LEU A 49 21.52 -15.71 -1.10
CA LEU A 49 21.25 -16.11 0.28
C LEU A 49 20.30 -17.31 0.36
N PHE A 50 19.34 -17.42 -0.56
CA PHE A 50 18.46 -18.60 -0.65
C PHE A 50 19.07 -19.74 -1.48
N HIS A 51 20.01 -19.45 -2.38
CA HIS A 51 20.67 -20.47 -3.18
C HIS A 51 21.77 -21.22 -2.41
N ILE A 52 22.52 -20.53 -1.53
CA ILE A 52 23.64 -21.12 -0.79
C ILE A 52 23.38 -21.05 0.72
N ASN A 53 23.37 -22.21 1.37
CA ASN A 53 23.33 -22.31 2.82
C ASN A 53 24.74 -22.44 3.40
N HIS A 54 25.29 -21.37 3.99
CA HIS A 54 26.65 -21.37 4.52
C HIS A 54 26.77 -20.55 5.82
N PRO A 55 27.52 -21.01 6.85
CA PRO A 55 27.61 -20.36 8.17
C PRO A 55 28.09 -18.90 8.18
N SER A 56 28.77 -18.46 7.13
CA SER A 56 29.24 -17.07 7.00
C SER A 56 28.24 -16.12 6.32
N LEU A 57 27.12 -16.64 5.80
CA LEU A 57 26.13 -15.84 5.08
C LEU A 57 24.99 -15.42 6.02
N PRO A 58 24.42 -14.22 5.82
CA PRO A 58 23.18 -13.82 6.49
C PRO A 58 22.07 -14.86 6.31
N GLY A 59 21.31 -15.11 7.39
CA GLY A 59 20.21 -16.08 7.36
C GLY A 59 20.61 -17.55 7.57
N PHE A 60 21.86 -17.87 7.88
CA PHE A 60 22.23 -19.24 8.23
C PHE A 60 21.61 -19.67 9.57
N ILE A 61 20.88 -20.78 9.57
CA ILE A 61 20.25 -21.37 10.77
C ILE A 61 20.92 -22.70 11.11
N SER A 62 20.88 -23.66 10.18
CA SER A 62 21.50 -24.98 10.33
C SER A 62 22.04 -25.47 9.00
N LYS A 63 22.82 -26.57 8.98
CA LYS A 63 23.26 -27.20 7.73
C LYS A 63 22.12 -27.85 6.94
N LEU A 64 20.98 -28.11 7.59
CA LEU A 64 19.81 -28.76 7.01
C LEU A 64 18.81 -27.76 6.42
N THR A 65 18.97 -26.47 6.71
CA THR A 65 18.11 -25.40 6.19
C THR A 65 18.01 -25.49 4.66
N PRO A 66 16.78 -25.52 4.10
CA PRO A 66 16.56 -25.61 2.66
C PRO A 66 17.30 -24.51 1.89
N ALA A 67 17.84 -24.89 0.74
CA ALA A 67 18.53 -23.97 -0.16
C ALA A 67 18.54 -24.53 -1.59
N GLY A 68 18.93 -23.65 -2.51
CA GLY A 68 18.98 -23.95 -3.93
C GLY A 68 17.77 -23.38 -4.64
N VAL A 69 17.97 -22.21 -5.23
CA VAL A 69 17.00 -21.59 -6.14
C VAL A 69 17.14 -22.25 -7.51
N ALA A 70 16.03 -22.76 -8.05
CA ALA A 70 15.97 -23.36 -9.39
C ALA A 70 16.51 -22.39 -10.46
N ASP A 71 17.15 -22.89 -11.51
CA ASP A 71 17.67 -22.10 -12.65
C ASP A 71 18.50 -20.85 -12.30
N TYR A 72 19.01 -20.76 -11.07
CA TYR A 72 19.82 -19.64 -10.62
C TYR A 72 21.29 -20.05 -10.54
N SER A 73 22.13 -19.27 -11.21
CA SER A 73 23.58 -19.34 -11.09
C SER A 73 24.08 -17.97 -10.65
N PRO A 74 24.75 -17.86 -9.49
CA PRO A 74 25.28 -16.60 -9.02
C PRO A 74 26.21 -15.95 -10.07
N PRO A 75 25.91 -14.74 -10.54
CA PRO A 75 26.80 -14.04 -11.45
C PRO A 75 28.03 -13.49 -10.69
N ASP A 76 29.13 -13.28 -11.41
CA ASP A 76 30.41 -12.86 -10.80
C ASP A 76 30.33 -11.57 -9.97
N HIS A 77 29.44 -10.64 -10.35
CA HIS A 77 29.25 -9.40 -9.60
C HIS A 77 28.61 -9.65 -8.23
N VAL A 78 27.60 -10.52 -8.14
CA VAL A 78 26.99 -10.98 -6.87
C VAL A 78 28.04 -11.63 -5.97
N LEU A 79 28.92 -12.45 -6.54
CA LEU A 79 30.01 -13.11 -5.80
C LEU A 79 31.08 -12.11 -5.30
N LYS A 80 31.28 -10.99 -5.98
CA LYS A 80 32.12 -9.88 -5.48
C LYS A 80 31.39 -9.09 -4.40
N THR A 81 30.10 -8.80 -4.60
CA THR A 81 29.27 -8.07 -3.64
C THR A 81 29.21 -8.80 -2.30
N ILE A 82 29.04 -10.13 -2.29
CA ILE A 82 28.92 -10.89 -1.03
C ILE A 82 30.19 -10.84 -0.19
N LYS A 83 31.37 -10.65 -0.79
CA LYS A 83 32.65 -10.54 -0.07
C LYS A 83 32.72 -9.33 0.85
N ARG A 84 31.91 -8.29 0.60
CA ARG A 84 31.77 -7.13 1.49
C ARG A 84 31.13 -7.51 2.83
N TYR A 85 30.25 -8.51 2.82
CA TYR A 85 29.47 -8.96 3.99
C TYR A 85 29.98 -10.26 4.60
N ALA A 86 30.59 -11.13 3.79
CA ALA A 86 31.11 -12.43 4.20
C ALA A 86 32.52 -12.65 3.62
N LYS A 87 33.54 -12.00 4.20
CA LYS A 87 34.92 -11.98 3.67
C LYS A 87 35.52 -13.39 3.46
N THR A 88 35.23 -14.31 4.37
CA THR A 88 35.75 -15.69 4.35
C THR A 88 34.91 -16.64 3.51
N PHE A 89 33.78 -16.20 2.96
CA PHE A 89 32.93 -17.03 2.11
C PHE A 89 33.66 -17.39 0.84
N ILE A 90 33.82 -18.67 0.53
CA ILE A 90 34.34 -19.14 -0.76
C ILE A 90 33.24 -19.96 -1.40
N GLU A 91 32.77 -19.50 -2.56
CA GLU A 91 31.81 -20.27 -3.34
C GLU A 91 32.48 -21.59 -3.79
N LYS A 92 31.85 -22.70 -3.42
CA LYS A 92 32.17 -24.00 -4.00
C LYS A 92 31.03 -24.35 -4.93
N ARG A 93 31.26 -24.23 -6.24
CA ARG A 93 30.30 -24.70 -7.26
C ARG A 93 30.04 -26.18 -7.01
N ARG A 94 28.87 -26.47 -6.47
CA ARG A 94 28.38 -27.83 -6.24
C ARG A 94 27.06 -27.92 -6.96
N ALA A 95 26.92 -28.92 -7.82
CA ALA A 95 25.60 -29.30 -8.31
C ALA A 95 24.77 -29.68 -7.08
N LEU A 96 23.73 -28.90 -6.80
CA LEU A 96 22.79 -29.26 -5.74
C LEU A 96 22.00 -30.48 -6.21
N LEU A 97 21.87 -31.48 -5.32
CA LEU A 97 21.09 -32.67 -5.61
C LEU A 97 19.59 -32.35 -5.73
N ARG A 98 19.14 -31.27 -5.07
CA ARG A 98 17.76 -30.78 -5.06
C ARG A 98 17.77 -29.25 -5.02
N TYR A 99 16.89 -28.64 -5.81
CA TYR A 99 16.57 -27.21 -5.73
C TYR A 99 15.24 -27.09 -5.00
N GLU A 100 15.29 -26.78 -3.71
CA GLU A 100 14.11 -26.77 -2.84
C GLU A 100 13.35 -25.44 -2.87
N ILE A 101 13.97 -24.39 -3.44
CA ILE A 101 13.36 -23.09 -3.67
C ILE A 101 13.08 -22.97 -5.16
N SER A 102 11.80 -22.95 -5.55
CA SER A 102 11.39 -22.92 -6.95
C SER A 102 11.51 -21.51 -7.54
N ALA A 103 11.20 -20.47 -6.75
CA ALA A 103 11.27 -19.08 -7.19
C ALA A 103 11.29 -18.07 -6.04
N LEU A 104 11.77 -16.86 -6.33
CA LEU A 104 11.70 -15.69 -5.47
C LEU A 104 11.01 -14.55 -6.22
N PHE A 105 9.96 -13.98 -5.63
CA PHE A 105 9.24 -12.85 -6.21
C PHE A 105 9.19 -11.66 -5.27
N LEU A 106 9.50 -10.47 -5.76
CA LEU A 106 9.25 -9.20 -5.07
C LEU A 106 7.90 -8.64 -5.52
N MET A 107 7.01 -8.31 -4.58
CA MET A 107 5.67 -7.81 -4.85
C MET A 107 5.49 -6.34 -4.47
N GLY A 108 4.36 -5.78 -4.88
CA GLY A 108 3.89 -4.49 -4.39
C GLY A 108 4.38 -3.30 -5.23
N SER A 109 4.82 -2.24 -4.56
CA SER A 109 5.12 -0.97 -5.24
C SER A 109 6.49 -0.92 -5.93
N SER A 110 7.35 -1.92 -5.72
CA SER A 110 8.70 -1.97 -6.30
C SER A 110 8.67 -1.94 -7.83
N GLY A 111 9.54 -1.11 -8.40
CA GLY A 111 9.65 -0.93 -9.86
C GLY A 111 8.44 -0.24 -10.49
N THR A 112 7.63 0.46 -9.69
CA THR A 112 6.48 1.27 -10.14
C THR A 112 6.66 2.73 -9.73
N VAL A 113 5.85 3.62 -10.30
CA VAL A 113 5.84 5.06 -9.95
C VAL A 113 5.52 5.27 -8.46
N ALA A 114 4.80 4.33 -7.84
CA ALA A 114 4.35 4.39 -6.46
C ALA A 114 5.37 3.84 -5.44
N TYR A 115 6.57 3.44 -5.87
CA TYR A 115 7.65 3.10 -4.94
C TYR A 115 8.15 4.35 -4.23
N SER A 116 8.40 4.27 -2.93
CA SER A 116 9.04 5.33 -2.15
C SER A 116 10.03 4.72 -1.14
N LYS A 117 10.90 5.56 -0.55
CA LYS A 117 11.83 5.11 0.51
C LYS A 117 11.12 4.57 1.78
N LYS A 118 9.82 4.82 1.93
CA LYS A 118 8.97 4.30 3.01
C LYS A 118 8.20 3.03 2.61
N SER A 119 8.41 2.53 1.39
CA SER A 119 7.78 1.28 0.94
C SER A 119 8.57 0.08 1.47
N ASP A 120 7.82 -0.89 1.99
CA ASP A 120 8.25 -2.24 2.35
C ASP A 120 8.50 -3.12 1.13
N PHE A 121 9.29 -4.17 1.32
CA PHE A 121 9.50 -5.26 0.36
C PHE A 121 8.78 -6.53 0.82
N ASP A 122 7.71 -6.88 0.11
CA ASP A 122 7.04 -8.16 0.27
C ASP A 122 7.66 -9.19 -0.68
N ILE A 123 8.26 -10.25 -0.13
CA ILE A 123 8.95 -11.26 -0.93
C ILE A 123 8.32 -12.64 -0.74
N TRP A 124 7.89 -13.24 -1.85
CA TRP A 124 7.47 -14.63 -1.86
C TRP A 124 8.67 -15.55 -2.06
N VAL A 125 8.82 -16.50 -1.16
CA VAL A 125 9.78 -17.60 -1.24
C VAL A 125 8.99 -18.85 -1.62
N CYS A 126 8.98 -19.15 -2.92
CA CYS A 126 8.28 -20.31 -3.43
C CYS A 126 9.12 -21.56 -3.19
N HIS A 127 8.56 -22.54 -2.48
CA HIS A 127 9.29 -23.74 -2.09
C HIS A 127 8.58 -25.02 -2.56
N GLU A 128 9.34 -26.09 -2.69
CA GLU A 128 8.81 -27.40 -3.06
C GLU A 128 7.97 -27.99 -1.92
N SER A 129 6.91 -28.73 -2.27
CA SER A 129 6.02 -29.39 -1.31
C SER A 129 6.67 -30.55 -0.56
N SER A 130 7.81 -31.05 -1.06
CA SER A 130 8.55 -32.15 -0.45
C SER A 130 9.39 -31.76 0.77
N ILE A 131 9.41 -30.49 1.17
CA ILE A 131 10.18 -30.03 2.34
C ILE A 131 9.48 -30.47 3.62
N GLU A 132 10.21 -31.17 4.48
CA GLU A 132 9.73 -31.61 5.79
C GLU A 132 9.47 -30.43 6.75
N VAL A 133 8.52 -30.58 7.66
CA VAL A 133 8.05 -29.51 8.57
C VAL A 133 9.18 -28.86 9.38
N GLU A 134 10.13 -29.65 9.89
CA GLU A 134 11.28 -29.13 10.65
C GLU A 134 12.18 -28.24 9.78
N ARG A 135 12.43 -28.67 8.54
CA ARG A 135 13.24 -27.92 7.58
C ARG A 135 12.51 -26.69 7.06
N LEU A 136 11.19 -26.75 6.96
CA LEU A 136 10.35 -25.59 6.66
C LEU A 136 10.43 -24.56 7.80
N ASN A 137 10.47 -25.00 9.06
CA ASN A 137 10.69 -24.10 10.21
C ASN A 137 12.09 -23.45 10.17
N ASP A 138 13.13 -24.18 9.78
CA ASP A 138 14.45 -23.61 9.51
C ASP A 138 14.40 -22.54 8.41
N LEU A 139 13.64 -22.78 7.34
CA LEU A 139 13.45 -21.80 6.27
C LEU A 139 12.71 -20.55 6.77
N LYS A 140 11.69 -20.70 7.64
CA LYS A 140 11.01 -19.58 8.31
C LYS A 140 11.97 -18.76 9.18
N GLN A 141 12.84 -19.42 9.94
CA GLN A 141 13.86 -18.75 10.76
C GLN A 141 14.91 -18.03 9.89
N LYS A 142 15.32 -18.66 8.78
CA LYS A 142 16.22 -18.03 7.80
C LYS A 142 15.63 -16.75 7.23
N CYS A 143 14.35 -16.75 6.88
CA CYS A 143 13.64 -15.55 6.44
C CYS A 143 13.74 -14.43 7.48
N LYS A 144 13.37 -14.70 8.74
CA LYS A 144 13.46 -13.71 9.84
C LYS A 144 14.86 -13.14 10.03
N ALA A 145 15.88 -14.00 10.00
CA ALA A 145 17.27 -13.55 10.12
C ALA A 145 17.72 -12.67 8.94
N ILE A 146 17.16 -12.86 7.74
CA ILE A 146 17.39 -11.99 6.59
C ILE A 146 16.61 -10.67 6.72
N GLU A 147 15.40 -10.67 7.29
CA GLU A 147 14.63 -9.45 7.61
C GLU A 147 15.40 -8.57 8.60
N GLU A 148 15.92 -9.16 9.68
CA GLU A 148 16.77 -8.47 10.66
C GLU A 148 18.02 -7.88 10.01
N TRP A 149 18.65 -8.62 9.09
CA TRP A 149 19.79 -8.12 8.32
C TRP A 149 19.40 -6.95 7.41
N ALA A 150 18.25 -7.01 6.74
CA ALA A 150 17.74 -5.91 5.91
C ALA A 150 17.45 -4.64 6.74
N MET A 151 16.87 -4.82 7.93
CA MET A 151 16.57 -3.72 8.86
C MET A 151 17.83 -2.96 9.29
N SER A 152 18.99 -3.64 9.36
CA SER A 152 20.28 -2.97 9.61
C SER A 152 20.68 -1.95 8.52
N PHE A 153 19.98 -1.93 7.39
CA PHE A 153 20.13 -0.98 6.29
C PHE A 153 18.93 -0.05 6.11
N ASP A 154 18.05 0.06 7.12
CA ASP A 154 16.83 0.88 7.04
C ASP A 154 15.95 0.44 5.86
N LEU A 155 15.85 -0.89 5.67
CA LEU A 155 15.02 -1.53 4.65
C LEU A 155 14.08 -2.51 5.33
N GLU A 156 12.79 -2.18 5.31
CA GLU A 156 11.73 -3.05 5.81
C GLU A 156 11.41 -4.14 4.77
N VAL A 157 11.53 -5.40 5.18
CA VAL A 157 11.34 -6.58 4.33
C VAL A 157 10.48 -7.58 5.08
N HIS A 158 9.53 -8.18 4.37
CA HIS A 158 8.65 -9.23 4.89
C HIS A 158 8.66 -10.42 3.93
N PHE A 159 9.01 -11.60 4.43
CA PHE A 159 9.00 -12.83 3.63
C PHE A 159 7.73 -13.66 3.87
N PHE A 160 7.21 -14.21 2.78
CA PHE A 160 6.08 -15.12 2.78
C PHE A 160 6.51 -16.44 2.12
N LEU A 161 6.45 -17.54 2.88
CA LEU A 161 6.66 -18.86 2.32
C LEU A 161 5.41 -19.29 1.55
N VAL A 162 5.59 -19.67 0.28
CA VAL A 162 4.48 -20.03 -0.61
C VAL A 162 4.75 -21.40 -1.21
N GLU A 163 3.88 -22.36 -0.93
CA GLU A 163 3.83 -23.64 -1.64
C GLU A 163 2.84 -23.49 -2.81
N PRO A 164 3.28 -23.51 -4.08
CA PRO A 164 2.43 -23.15 -5.22
C PRO A 164 1.15 -23.98 -5.38
N GLU A 165 1.17 -25.28 -5.12
CA GLU A 165 -0.01 -26.15 -5.28
C GLU A 165 -1.06 -25.90 -4.18
N SER A 166 -0.62 -25.69 -2.94
CA SER A 166 -1.50 -25.30 -1.83
C SER A 166 -2.05 -23.91 -2.03
N PHE A 167 -1.22 -22.97 -2.50
CA PHE A 167 -1.67 -21.64 -2.86
C PHE A 167 -2.74 -21.70 -3.97
N ARG A 168 -2.51 -22.45 -5.06
CA ARG A 168 -3.50 -22.64 -6.13
C ARG A 168 -4.84 -23.19 -5.63
N ARG A 169 -4.82 -24.04 -4.60
CA ARG A 169 -6.03 -24.61 -3.95
C ARG A 169 -6.70 -23.66 -2.94
N GLY A 170 -6.18 -22.44 -2.77
CA GLY A 170 -6.69 -21.47 -1.79
C GLY A 170 -6.31 -21.78 -0.34
N VAL A 171 -5.33 -22.67 -0.11
CA VAL A 171 -4.85 -23.03 1.23
C VAL A 171 -3.67 -22.11 1.58
N HIS A 172 -3.85 -21.31 2.63
CA HIS A 172 -2.82 -20.41 3.14
C HIS A 172 -2.31 -20.87 4.51
N GLU A 173 -1.03 -21.18 4.63
CA GLU A 173 -0.38 -21.29 5.92
C GLU A 173 0.01 -19.88 6.41
N ASN A 174 -0.68 -19.36 7.42
CA ASN A 174 -0.27 -18.20 8.23
C ASN A 174 0.43 -17.05 7.47
N MET A 175 -0.23 -16.46 6.47
CA MET A 175 0.22 -15.19 5.88
C MET A 175 -0.05 -14.03 6.86
N SER A 176 0.73 -13.92 7.93
CA SER A 176 0.76 -12.83 8.95
C SER A 176 -0.57 -12.47 9.65
N ALA A 177 -0.47 -11.98 10.90
CA ALA A 177 -1.60 -11.45 11.67
C ALA A 177 -2.21 -10.15 11.06
N GLU A 178 -1.60 -9.60 10.01
CA GLU A 178 -2.02 -8.39 9.28
C GLU A 178 -2.64 -8.67 7.89
N SER A 179 -2.82 -9.92 7.52
CA SER A 179 -3.66 -10.24 6.39
C SER A 179 -4.87 -10.95 6.96
N SER A 180 -6.06 -10.41 6.73
CA SER A 180 -7.31 -11.12 6.98
C SER A 180 -7.20 -12.48 6.28
N GLY A 181 -6.90 -13.53 7.06
CA GLY A 181 -6.65 -14.88 6.58
C GLY A 181 -7.75 -15.34 5.64
N SER A 182 -7.37 -16.14 4.63
CA SER A 182 -8.22 -16.76 3.59
C SER A 182 -9.19 -15.86 2.78
N ALA A 183 -9.44 -14.61 3.17
CA ALA A 183 -10.48 -13.75 2.60
C ALA A 183 -10.00 -12.85 1.44
N GLN A 184 -8.74 -12.99 1.01
CA GLN A 184 -8.14 -12.18 -0.06
C GLN A 184 -7.27 -13.01 -1.02
N HIS A 185 -7.52 -14.32 -1.16
CA HIS A 185 -6.70 -15.20 -1.99
C HIS A 185 -6.60 -14.69 -3.44
N PHE A 186 -7.75 -14.50 -4.08
CA PHE A 186 -7.84 -14.09 -5.48
C PHE A 186 -7.40 -12.63 -5.67
N LEU A 187 -7.69 -11.73 -4.72
CA LEU A 187 -7.24 -10.34 -4.79
C LEU A 187 -5.73 -10.18 -4.56
N LEU A 188 -5.13 -11.03 -3.73
CA LEU A 188 -3.68 -11.09 -3.60
C LEU A 188 -3.04 -11.64 -4.88
N MET A 189 -3.64 -12.68 -5.49
CA MET A 189 -3.21 -13.20 -6.79
C MET A 189 -3.32 -12.14 -7.90
N GLU A 190 -4.39 -11.36 -7.90
CA GLU A 190 -4.59 -10.21 -8.81
C GLU A 190 -3.44 -9.22 -8.70
N GLU A 191 -3.09 -8.83 -7.46
CA GLU A 191 -1.97 -7.93 -7.18
C GLU A 191 -0.62 -8.57 -7.56
N PHE A 192 -0.41 -9.85 -7.28
CA PHE A 192 0.77 -10.60 -7.69
C PHE A 192 0.95 -10.60 -9.21
N TYR A 193 -0.09 -10.94 -9.98
CA TYR A 193 0.01 -11.07 -11.43
C TYR A 193 0.30 -9.75 -12.16
N ARG A 194 -0.07 -8.61 -11.58
CA ARG A 194 0.27 -7.30 -12.15
C ARG A 194 1.54 -6.67 -11.57
N THR A 195 1.90 -6.96 -10.31
CA THR A 195 3.02 -6.28 -9.64
C THR A 195 4.27 -7.14 -9.44
N GLY A 196 4.14 -8.46 -9.40
CA GLY A 196 5.21 -9.39 -9.07
C GLY A 196 6.43 -9.26 -9.99
N LEU A 197 7.61 -9.22 -9.39
CA LEU A 197 8.90 -9.20 -10.04
C LEU A 197 9.65 -10.48 -9.71
N LEU A 198 9.94 -11.30 -10.71
CA LEU A 198 10.79 -12.48 -10.59
C LEU A 198 12.23 -12.03 -10.31
N LEU A 199 12.73 -12.35 -9.11
CA LEU A 199 14.12 -12.09 -8.71
C LEU A 199 15.06 -13.21 -9.16
N ALA A 200 14.62 -14.46 -8.98
CA ALA A 200 15.32 -15.66 -9.41
C ALA A 200 14.38 -16.86 -9.41
N GLY A 201 14.70 -17.90 -10.17
CA GLY A 201 13.90 -19.10 -10.24
C GLY A 201 12.97 -19.19 -11.44
N ARG A 202 11.99 -20.07 -11.29
CA ARG A 202 10.99 -20.41 -12.29
C ARG A 202 9.99 -19.26 -12.48
N TYR A 203 9.59 -18.99 -13.73
CA TYR A 203 8.64 -17.92 -14.04
C TYR A 203 7.17 -18.38 -13.86
N PRO A 204 6.20 -17.47 -13.66
CA PRO A 204 4.79 -17.84 -13.56
C PRO A 204 4.25 -18.40 -14.89
N LEU A 205 3.65 -19.60 -14.88
CA LEU A 205 3.05 -20.20 -16.08
C LEU A 205 1.96 -19.30 -16.70
N TRP A 206 1.23 -18.58 -15.86
CA TRP A 206 0.19 -17.63 -16.25
C TRP A 206 0.65 -16.59 -17.29
N TRP A 207 1.95 -16.26 -17.33
CA TRP A 207 2.51 -15.39 -18.38
C TRP A 207 2.28 -15.94 -19.79
N LEU A 208 2.31 -17.25 -19.97
CA LEU A 208 2.28 -17.92 -21.28
C LEU A 208 0.89 -18.33 -21.74
N ILE A 209 -0.12 -18.22 -20.89
CA ILE A 209 -1.52 -18.47 -21.25
C ILE A 209 -2.10 -17.19 -21.85
N PRO A 210 -2.59 -17.13 -23.10
CA PRO A 210 -3.15 -15.90 -23.65
C PRO A 210 -4.36 -15.39 -22.87
N PRO A 211 -4.62 -14.07 -22.82
CA PRO A 211 -5.83 -13.52 -22.18
C PRO A 211 -7.14 -14.13 -22.70
N SER A 212 -7.20 -14.53 -23.97
CA SER A 212 -8.37 -15.16 -24.57
C SER A 212 -8.58 -16.62 -24.15
N GLU A 213 -7.58 -17.23 -23.52
CA GLU A 213 -7.56 -18.64 -23.10
C GLU A 213 -7.65 -18.80 -21.58
N GLU A 214 -7.92 -17.70 -20.84
CA GLU A 214 -7.98 -17.73 -19.38
C GLU A 214 -9.02 -18.73 -18.86
N ALA A 215 -10.20 -18.81 -19.50
CA ALA A 215 -11.26 -19.77 -19.17
C ALA A 215 -10.93 -21.23 -19.54
N ARG A 216 -9.86 -21.46 -20.30
CA ARG A 216 -9.36 -22.79 -20.71
C ARG A 216 -7.91 -22.97 -20.28
N TYR A 217 -7.54 -22.36 -19.15
CA TYR A 217 -6.17 -22.27 -18.68
C TYR A 217 -5.46 -23.62 -18.65
N TYR A 218 -6.09 -24.63 -18.05
CA TYR A 218 -5.50 -25.96 -17.91
C TYR A 218 -5.37 -26.70 -19.24
N GLU A 219 -6.37 -26.59 -20.12
CA GLU A 219 -6.30 -27.17 -21.47
C GLU A 219 -5.15 -26.56 -22.27
N TYR A 220 -4.98 -25.23 -22.19
CA TYR A 220 -3.90 -24.54 -22.88
C TYR A 220 -2.53 -24.86 -22.26
N ALA A 221 -2.43 -24.91 -20.93
CA ALA A 221 -1.23 -25.32 -20.22
C ALA A 221 -0.78 -26.72 -20.63
N ASP A 222 -1.71 -27.68 -20.69
CA ASP A 222 -1.41 -29.04 -21.12
C ASP A 222 -1.05 -29.12 -22.61
N PHE A 223 -1.68 -28.31 -23.46
CA PHE A 223 -1.25 -28.15 -24.84
C PHE A 223 0.21 -27.68 -24.95
N LEU A 224 0.64 -26.68 -24.17
CA LEU A 224 2.02 -26.19 -24.16
C LEU A 224 3.02 -27.29 -23.76
N LYS A 225 2.66 -28.11 -22.75
CA LYS A 225 3.48 -29.25 -22.29
C LYS A 225 3.55 -30.35 -23.35
N GLN A 226 2.41 -30.78 -23.90
CA GLN A 226 2.33 -31.84 -24.91
C GLN A 226 3.09 -31.48 -26.19
N LYS A 227 3.05 -30.20 -26.60
CA LYS A 227 3.84 -29.69 -27.73
C LYS A 227 5.32 -29.46 -27.40
N ARG A 228 5.74 -29.69 -26.15
CA ARG A 228 7.09 -29.43 -25.64
C ARG A 228 7.53 -27.98 -25.87
N PHE A 229 6.58 -27.06 -25.82
CA PHE A 229 6.88 -25.63 -25.86
C PHE A 229 7.38 -25.13 -24.50
N ILE A 230 7.01 -25.85 -23.44
CA ILE A 230 7.52 -25.66 -22.09
C ILE A 230 7.94 -27.00 -21.46
N SER A 231 8.86 -26.94 -20.49
CA SER A 231 9.30 -28.04 -19.62
C SER A 231 8.66 -27.91 -18.23
N GLU A 232 8.47 -29.02 -17.51
CA GLU A 232 7.87 -29.01 -16.16
C GLU A 232 8.73 -28.30 -15.11
N HIS A 233 10.02 -28.10 -15.38
CA HIS A 233 10.97 -27.54 -14.40
C HIS A 233 11.25 -26.04 -14.54
N GLU A 234 10.68 -25.36 -15.55
CA GLU A 234 11.00 -23.94 -15.82
C GLU A 234 9.96 -22.95 -15.28
N TYR A 235 8.80 -23.42 -14.83
CA TYR A 235 7.69 -22.56 -14.38
C TYR A 235 7.16 -22.89 -12.98
N VAL A 236 6.53 -21.90 -12.35
CA VAL A 236 5.64 -22.06 -11.20
C VAL A 236 4.22 -21.81 -11.68
N ASP A 237 3.28 -22.68 -11.34
CA ASP A 237 1.88 -22.50 -11.73
C ASP A 237 1.05 -22.12 -10.49
N PHE A 238 0.53 -20.90 -10.46
CA PHE A 238 -0.37 -20.42 -9.41
C PHE A 238 -1.85 -20.54 -9.82
N GLY A 239 -2.14 -21.03 -11.03
CA GLY A 239 -3.49 -21.21 -11.57
C GLY A 239 -4.08 -19.98 -12.27
N PRO A 240 -5.27 -20.13 -12.86
CA PRO A 240 -5.96 -19.03 -13.52
C PRO A 240 -6.54 -18.02 -12.52
N LEU A 241 -6.92 -16.85 -13.03
CA LEU A 241 -7.74 -15.88 -12.29
C LEU A 241 -8.96 -15.49 -13.12
N GLU A 242 -9.89 -16.42 -13.34
CA GLU A 242 -11.08 -16.19 -14.18
C GLU A 242 -12.05 -15.16 -13.58
N GLY A 243 -12.06 -15.03 -12.26
CA GLY A 243 -12.88 -14.09 -11.54
C GLY A 243 -12.53 -14.08 -10.06
N VAL A 244 -13.18 -13.19 -9.32
CA VAL A 244 -13.01 -13.06 -7.88
C VAL A 244 -14.39 -13.30 -7.24
N PRO A 245 -14.51 -14.19 -6.25
CA PRO A 245 -15.76 -14.38 -5.52
C PRO A 245 -16.24 -13.08 -4.90
N ALA A 246 -17.57 -12.86 -4.89
CA ALA A 246 -18.17 -11.68 -4.26
C ALA A 246 -17.70 -11.48 -2.80
N ALA A 247 -17.45 -12.58 -2.09
CA ALA A 247 -16.97 -12.59 -0.70
C ALA A 247 -15.61 -11.94 -0.50
N GLU A 248 -14.69 -12.06 -1.45
CA GLU A 248 -13.36 -11.50 -1.31
C GLU A 248 -13.35 -9.98 -1.47
N PHE A 249 -14.16 -9.43 -2.37
CA PHE A 249 -14.28 -7.96 -2.48
C PHE A 249 -14.74 -7.35 -1.18
N PHE A 250 -15.70 -8.01 -0.54
CA PHE A 250 -16.21 -7.57 0.74
C PHE A 250 -15.14 -7.69 1.84
N GLY A 251 -14.49 -8.85 1.99
CA GLY A 251 -13.43 -9.06 2.98
C GLY A 251 -12.27 -8.08 2.82
N ALA A 252 -11.79 -7.89 1.58
CA ALA A 252 -10.73 -6.93 1.27
C ALA A 252 -11.14 -5.48 1.53
N ALA A 253 -12.37 -5.10 1.16
CA ALA A 253 -12.90 -3.77 1.46
C ALA A 253 -12.94 -3.49 2.96
N MET A 254 -13.39 -4.47 3.77
CA MET A 254 -13.40 -4.35 5.24
C MET A 254 -12.00 -4.13 5.79
N TRP A 255 -11.02 -4.87 5.28
CA TRP A 255 -9.63 -4.69 5.66
C TRP A 255 -9.09 -3.31 5.30
N GLN A 256 -9.36 -2.82 4.08
CA GLN A 256 -8.92 -1.50 3.65
C GLN A 256 -9.59 -0.38 4.45
N LEU A 257 -10.87 -0.53 4.80
CA LEU A 257 -11.59 0.40 5.66
C LEU A 257 -11.00 0.43 7.08
N TYR A 258 -10.65 -0.74 7.64
CA TYR A 258 -9.97 -0.83 8.94
C TYR A 258 -8.62 -0.10 8.91
N LYS A 259 -7.74 -0.44 7.95
CA LYS A 259 -6.46 0.26 7.75
C LYS A 259 -6.64 1.75 7.45
N GLY A 260 -7.76 2.12 6.79
CA GLY A 260 -8.07 3.49 6.39
C GLY A 260 -8.45 4.39 7.55
N ILE A 261 -8.75 3.84 8.73
CA ILE A 261 -8.93 4.63 9.94
C ILE A 261 -7.63 5.34 10.30
N ASP A 262 -6.49 4.66 10.20
CA ASP A 262 -5.18 5.20 10.62
C ASP A 262 -4.30 5.65 9.43
N SER A 263 -4.51 5.07 8.25
CA SER A 263 -3.75 5.38 7.01
C SER A 263 -4.69 5.64 5.82
N PRO A 264 -5.46 6.75 5.84
CA PRO A 264 -6.62 6.92 4.96
C PRO A 264 -6.27 6.99 3.46
N TYR A 265 -5.16 7.64 3.06
CA TYR A 265 -4.86 7.84 1.64
C TYR A 265 -4.53 6.54 0.88
N LYS A 266 -3.69 5.66 1.45
CA LYS A 266 -3.33 4.36 0.83
C LYS A 266 -4.57 3.47 0.73
N SER A 267 -5.39 3.47 1.78
CA SER A 267 -6.62 2.70 1.84
C SER A 267 -7.67 3.17 0.85
N VAL A 268 -7.84 4.48 0.64
CA VAL A 268 -8.83 5.02 -0.32
C VAL A 268 -8.58 4.51 -1.74
N LEU A 269 -7.31 4.46 -2.20
CA LEU A 269 -6.99 3.92 -3.53
C LEU A 269 -7.39 2.45 -3.67
N LYS A 270 -6.99 1.60 -2.72
CA LYS A 270 -7.33 0.17 -2.75
C LYS A 270 -8.84 -0.05 -2.59
N LEU A 271 -9.50 0.74 -1.74
CA LEU A 271 -10.93 0.64 -1.50
C LEU A 271 -11.76 1.00 -2.74
N LEU A 272 -11.39 2.06 -3.46
CA LEU A 272 -12.06 2.46 -4.70
C LEU A 272 -11.79 1.51 -5.85
N LEU A 273 -10.62 0.85 -5.87
CA LEU A 273 -10.39 -0.26 -6.78
C LEU A 273 -11.39 -1.40 -6.51
N MET A 274 -11.57 -1.80 -5.24
CA MET A 274 -12.55 -2.82 -4.88
C MET A 274 -13.98 -2.41 -5.23
N GLU A 275 -14.32 -1.13 -5.04
CA GLU A 275 -15.60 -0.57 -5.43
C GLU A 275 -15.83 -0.66 -6.95
N SER A 276 -14.81 -0.31 -7.75
CA SER A 276 -14.88 -0.42 -9.20
C SER A 276 -15.08 -1.86 -9.67
N TYR A 277 -14.43 -2.82 -9.02
CA TYR A 277 -14.62 -4.25 -9.30
C TYR A 277 -16.01 -4.74 -8.89
N ALA A 278 -16.50 -4.34 -7.72
CA ALA A 278 -17.83 -4.70 -7.25
C ALA A 278 -18.95 -4.13 -8.14
N GLN A 279 -18.74 -2.95 -8.73
CA GLN A 279 -19.68 -2.36 -9.70
C GLN A 279 -19.77 -3.16 -11.01
N GLU A 280 -18.67 -3.79 -11.44
CA GLU A 280 -18.60 -4.59 -12.67
C GLU A 280 -19.04 -6.04 -12.46
N TYR A 281 -19.25 -6.47 -11.22
CA TYR A 281 -19.62 -7.85 -10.88
C TYR A 281 -20.92 -8.29 -11.58
N PRO A 282 -20.97 -9.49 -12.18
CA PRO A 282 -19.95 -10.55 -12.17
C PRO A 282 -18.89 -10.44 -13.29
N ASN A 283 -19.05 -9.53 -14.25
CA ASN A 283 -18.20 -9.42 -15.44
C ASN A 283 -17.06 -8.40 -15.23
N ILE A 284 -16.14 -8.75 -14.35
CA ILE A 284 -15.13 -7.84 -13.81
C ILE A 284 -13.94 -7.75 -14.75
N GLU A 285 -13.49 -6.54 -15.05
CA GLU A 285 -12.25 -6.33 -15.79
C GLU A 285 -11.09 -6.12 -14.82
N LEU A 286 -10.43 -7.21 -14.42
CA LEU A 286 -9.29 -7.19 -13.48
C LEU A 286 -8.05 -6.50 -14.09
N LEU A 287 -7.30 -5.75 -13.29
CA LEU A 287 -6.10 -5.03 -13.78
C LEU A 287 -5.00 -6.00 -14.21
N CYS A 288 -4.86 -7.17 -13.57
CA CYS A 288 -3.94 -8.21 -14.04
C CYS A 288 -4.21 -8.63 -15.49
N HIS A 289 -5.48 -8.76 -15.88
CA HIS A 289 -5.86 -9.11 -17.25
C HIS A 289 -5.60 -7.97 -18.22
N ARG A 290 -5.89 -6.72 -17.82
CA ARG A 290 -5.51 -5.53 -18.60
C ARG A 290 -4.00 -5.51 -18.83
N PHE A 291 -3.22 -5.69 -17.77
CA PHE A 291 -1.75 -5.69 -17.79
C PHE A 291 -1.19 -6.76 -18.71
N LYS A 292 -1.64 -8.00 -18.54
CA LYS A 292 -1.28 -9.13 -19.42
C LYS A 292 -1.61 -8.84 -20.87
N ARG A 293 -2.80 -8.30 -21.16
CA ARG A 293 -3.22 -7.98 -22.53
C ARG A 293 -2.33 -6.95 -23.20
N GLU A 294 -1.88 -5.93 -22.49
CA GLU A 294 -0.95 -4.93 -23.05
C GLU A 294 0.43 -5.55 -23.36
N ILE A 295 0.95 -6.43 -22.50
CA ILE A 295 2.19 -7.17 -22.80
C ILE A 295 2.02 -8.09 -24.02
N TYR A 296 0.87 -8.76 -24.16
CA TYR A 296 0.56 -9.58 -25.34
C TYR A 296 0.41 -8.76 -26.63
N LYS A 297 -0.02 -7.49 -26.54
CA LYS A 297 0.00 -6.54 -27.67
C LYS A 297 1.42 -6.06 -28.00
N GLY A 298 2.36 -6.19 -27.08
CA GLY A 298 3.75 -5.78 -27.25
C GLY A 298 4.02 -4.36 -26.78
N GLU A 299 3.22 -3.82 -25.86
CA GLU A 299 3.53 -2.57 -25.19
C GLU A 299 4.83 -2.72 -24.39
N THR A 300 5.71 -1.73 -24.51
CA THR A 300 7.04 -1.70 -23.89
C THR A 300 7.27 -0.43 -23.07
N ASP A 301 6.40 0.57 -23.22
CA ASP A 301 6.42 1.78 -22.41
C ASP A 301 6.00 1.45 -20.98
N LEU A 302 6.98 1.39 -20.08
CA LEU A 302 6.78 1.08 -18.68
C LEU A 302 5.88 2.07 -17.94
N ASP A 303 5.75 3.32 -18.41
CA ASP A 303 4.90 4.30 -17.75
C ASP A 303 3.43 4.03 -18.05
N ARG A 304 3.12 3.54 -19.26
CA ARG A 304 1.77 3.13 -19.65
C ARG A 304 1.31 1.85 -18.96
N ILE A 305 2.20 0.87 -18.84
CA ILE A 305 1.90 -0.42 -18.19
C ILE A 305 2.31 -0.45 -16.71
N ASP A 306 2.58 0.72 -16.11
CA ASP A 306 2.86 0.81 -14.69
C ASP A 306 1.62 0.36 -13.88
N PRO A 307 1.75 -0.64 -12.99
CA PRO A 307 0.60 -1.19 -12.26
C PRO A 307 -0.18 -0.19 -11.42
N TYR A 308 0.45 0.89 -10.95
CA TYR A 308 -0.21 1.94 -10.18
C TYR A 308 -0.85 3.01 -11.08
N ILE A 309 -0.29 3.27 -12.27
CA ILE A 309 -0.96 4.09 -13.30
C ILE A 309 -2.23 3.38 -13.79
N MET A 310 -2.16 2.08 -14.05
CA MET A 310 -3.32 1.29 -14.44
C MET A 310 -4.39 1.27 -13.35
N LEU A 311 -3.98 1.17 -12.08
CA LEU A 311 -4.87 1.28 -10.92
C LEU A 311 -5.58 2.63 -10.87
N TYR A 312 -4.82 3.73 -10.96
CA TYR A 312 -5.38 5.07 -11.00
C TYR A 312 -6.38 5.24 -12.16
N THR A 313 -5.98 4.82 -13.36
CA THR A 313 -6.79 4.96 -14.58
C THR A 313 -8.11 4.22 -14.46
N LYS A 314 -8.11 2.99 -13.93
CA LYS A 314 -9.35 2.24 -13.72
C LYS A 314 -10.30 2.93 -12.72
N ILE A 315 -9.76 3.50 -11.65
CA ILE A 315 -10.56 4.25 -10.67
C ILE A 315 -11.10 5.54 -11.31
N GLU A 316 -10.30 6.24 -12.11
CA GLU A 316 -10.72 7.43 -12.85
C GLU A 316 -11.86 7.10 -13.83
N GLU A 317 -11.71 6.06 -14.65
CA GLU A 317 -12.76 5.57 -15.55
C GLU A 317 -14.09 5.32 -14.82
N TYR A 318 -14.00 4.67 -13.65
CA TYR A 318 -15.16 4.39 -12.80
C TYR A 318 -15.82 5.69 -12.30
N LEU A 319 -15.05 6.59 -11.68
CA LEU A 319 -15.59 7.81 -11.05
C LEU A 319 -16.13 8.81 -12.09
N VAL A 320 -15.47 8.94 -13.24
CA VAL A 320 -15.94 9.78 -14.36
C VAL A 320 -17.28 9.25 -14.87
N LYS A 321 -17.43 7.93 -15.04
CA LYS A 321 -18.69 7.31 -15.48
C LYS A 321 -19.84 7.56 -14.49
N GLN A 322 -19.53 7.69 -13.19
CA GLN A 322 -20.52 8.00 -12.15
C GLN A 322 -20.74 9.51 -11.94
N ASN A 323 -20.00 10.38 -12.62
CA ASN A 323 -19.98 11.84 -12.42
C ASN A 323 -19.61 12.26 -10.98
N GLU A 324 -18.62 11.58 -10.39
CA GLU A 324 -18.21 11.81 -8.99
C GLU A 324 -16.92 12.64 -8.88
N ASP A 325 -16.97 13.89 -9.32
CA ASP A 325 -15.81 14.79 -9.41
C ASP A 325 -15.08 15.02 -8.08
N GLU A 326 -15.82 15.12 -6.97
CA GLU A 326 -15.23 15.32 -5.63
C GLU A 326 -14.38 14.12 -5.21
N ARG A 327 -14.85 12.90 -5.49
CA ARG A 327 -14.11 11.66 -5.20
C ARG A 327 -12.93 11.50 -6.16
N LEU A 328 -13.09 11.88 -7.42
CA LEU A 328 -11.99 11.88 -8.39
C LEU A 328 -10.86 12.82 -7.96
N ALA A 329 -11.21 14.04 -7.52
CA ALA A 329 -10.24 14.98 -6.97
C ALA A 329 -9.51 14.42 -5.74
N LEU A 330 -10.21 13.68 -4.87
CA LEU A 330 -9.60 12.98 -3.75
C LEU A 330 -8.63 11.89 -4.23
N VAL A 331 -9.01 11.05 -5.18
CA VAL A 331 -8.17 9.97 -5.73
C VAL A 331 -6.88 10.51 -6.32
N ARG A 332 -6.95 11.61 -7.08
CA ARG A 332 -5.77 12.29 -7.63
C ARG A 332 -4.80 12.72 -6.54
N ARG A 333 -5.30 13.30 -5.43
CA ARG A 333 -4.47 13.62 -4.26
C ARG A 333 -3.91 12.38 -3.58
N CYS A 334 -4.72 11.34 -3.37
CA CYS A 334 -4.26 10.07 -2.80
C CYS A 334 -3.14 9.44 -3.63
N PHE A 335 -3.28 9.45 -4.97
CA PHE A 335 -2.25 8.98 -5.90
C PHE A 335 -0.98 9.81 -5.80
N TYR A 336 -1.10 11.14 -5.85
CA TYR A 336 0.02 12.07 -5.69
C TYR A 336 0.80 11.83 -4.38
N PHE A 337 0.09 11.70 -3.26
CA PHE A 337 0.70 11.39 -1.96
C PHE A 337 1.29 9.98 -1.89
N LYS A 338 0.75 9.01 -2.64
CA LYS A 338 1.31 7.65 -2.71
C LYS A 338 2.62 7.62 -3.50
N VAL A 339 2.74 8.40 -4.58
CA VAL A 339 4.00 8.56 -5.34
C VAL A 339 5.07 9.24 -4.49
N ASN A 340 4.66 10.22 -3.65
CA ASN A 340 5.52 10.88 -2.68
C ASN A 340 6.76 11.53 -3.32
N GLU A 341 6.53 12.30 -4.39
CA GLU A 341 7.53 13.06 -5.14
C GLU A 341 7.09 14.54 -5.20
N PRO A 342 7.72 15.47 -4.44
CA PRO A 342 7.24 16.84 -4.32
C PRO A 342 7.57 17.69 -5.56
N LEU A 343 6.56 18.06 -6.35
CA LEU A 343 6.73 18.78 -7.61
C LEU A 343 7.00 20.29 -7.45
N SER A 344 6.59 20.90 -6.34
CA SER A 344 6.86 22.32 -6.05
C SER A 344 8.33 22.64 -5.78
N VAL A 345 9.11 21.64 -5.36
CA VAL A 345 10.54 21.82 -5.08
C VAL A 345 11.34 21.69 -6.39
N PRO A 346 12.10 22.72 -6.79
CA PRO A 346 12.95 22.64 -7.97
C PRO A 346 14.08 21.64 -7.73
N VAL A 347 14.33 20.79 -8.72
CA VAL A 347 15.38 19.77 -8.66
C VAL A 347 16.63 20.27 -9.38
N LYS A 348 17.82 19.95 -8.85
CA LYS A 348 19.07 20.19 -9.57
C LYS A 348 19.07 19.32 -10.85
N GLN A 349 19.56 19.85 -11.97
CA GLN A 349 19.48 19.18 -13.30
C GLN A 349 19.98 17.73 -13.35
N HIS A 350 20.82 17.28 -12.41
CA HIS A 350 21.36 15.92 -12.35
C HIS A 350 20.54 14.91 -11.51
N ASP A 351 19.45 15.35 -10.85
CA ASP A 351 18.62 14.51 -9.97
C ASP A 351 17.21 14.25 -10.53
N VAL A 352 16.95 14.57 -11.81
CA VAL A 352 15.63 14.35 -12.43
C VAL A 352 15.39 12.85 -12.60
N ASN A 353 14.45 12.32 -11.82
CA ASN A 353 14.02 10.92 -11.86
C ASN A 353 12.80 10.78 -12.79
N TRP A 354 12.75 9.71 -13.60
CA TRP A 354 11.62 9.36 -14.47
C TRP A 354 10.24 9.46 -13.78
N ARG A 355 10.16 9.13 -12.48
CA ARG A 355 8.91 9.25 -11.70
C ARG A 355 8.38 10.68 -11.65
N ARG A 356 9.28 11.66 -11.55
CA ARG A 356 8.94 13.09 -11.50
C ARG A 356 8.39 13.56 -12.84
N GLU A 357 9.03 13.18 -13.94
CA GLU A 357 8.59 13.53 -15.30
C GLU A 357 7.20 12.96 -15.60
N LEU A 358 6.97 11.71 -15.23
CA LEU A 358 5.66 11.08 -15.33
C LEU A 358 4.61 11.82 -14.48
N LEU A 359 4.92 12.13 -13.21
CA LEU A 359 3.99 12.82 -12.31
C LEU A 359 3.70 14.26 -12.78
N LEU A 360 4.68 14.96 -13.36
CA LEU A 360 4.48 16.28 -13.98
C LEU A 360 3.47 16.18 -15.15
N THR A 361 3.66 15.21 -16.04
CA THR A 361 2.76 14.98 -17.18
C THR A 361 1.33 14.70 -16.69
N ILE A 362 1.19 13.87 -15.66
CA ILE A 362 -0.11 13.51 -15.09
C ILE A 362 -0.79 14.72 -14.43
N THR A 363 -0.07 15.45 -13.56
CA THR A 363 -0.62 16.60 -12.84
C THR A 363 -0.98 17.77 -13.75
N GLN A 364 -0.25 17.96 -14.86
CA GLN A 364 -0.61 18.88 -15.93
C GLN A 364 -1.93 18.49 -16.60
N SER A 365 -2.15 17.19 -16.87
CA SER A 365 -3.41 16.73 -17.45
C SER A 365 -4.62 16.93 -16.51
N TRP A 366 -4.38 17.03 -15.20
CA TRP A 366 -5.38 17.41 -14.20
C TRP A 366 -5.59 18.92 -14.05
N ALA A 367 -4.84 19.73 -14.80
CA ALA A 367 -4.82 21.19 -14.73
C ALA A 367 -4.48 21.73 -13.32
N TRP A 368 -3.57 21.06 -12.60
CA TRP A 368 -3.06 21.56 -11.33
C TRP A 368 -2.03 22.67 -11.57
N GLY A 369 -2.22 23.81 -10.92
CA GLY A 369 -1.25 24.92 -10.93
C GLY A 369 -0.24 24.84 -9.79
N ASP A 370 0.83 25.63 -9.88
CA ASP A 370 1.95 25.61 -8.94
C ASP A 370 1.53 25.85 -7.49
N ALA A 371 0.64 26.83 -7.25
CA ALA A 371 0.13 27.12 -5.90
C ALA A 371 -0.61 25.93 -5.27
N TYR A 372 -1.26 25.08 -6.09
CA TYR A 372 -1.92 23.87 -5.60
C TYR A 372 -0.88 22.79 -5.26
N LEU A 373 0.15 22.63 -6.08
CA LEU A 373 1.26 21.70 -5.82
C LEU A 373 2.05 22.09 -4.56
N GLU A 374 2.37 23.38 -4.38
CA GLU A 374 2.99 23.90 -3.15
C GLU A 374 2.14 23.60 -1.91
N MET A 375 0.82 23.78 -2.03
CA MET A 375 -0.10 23.41 -0.96
C MET A 375 -0.08 21.90 -0.70
N LEU A 376 -0.10 21.04 -1.70
CA LEU A 376 0.00 19.58 -1.49
C LEU A 376 1.35 19.15 -0.88
N ASP A 377 2.45 19.74 -1.32
CA ASP A 377 3.79 19.37 -0.87
C ASP A 377 4.09 19.85 0.56
N SER A 378 3.40 20.90 1.02
CA SER A 378 3.44 21.37 2.40
C SER A 378 2.58 20.54 3.36
N ARG A 379 2.12 19.35 2.94
CA ARG A 379 1.26 18.46 3.75
C ARG A 379 1.77 18.20 5.17
N GLN A 380 3.08 18.06 5.36
CA GLN A 380 3.66 17.81 6.69
C GLN A 380 3.44 18.96 7.67
N THR A 381 3.20 20.17 7.16
CA THR A 381 3.01 21.40 7.93
C THR A 381 1.59 21.97 7.79
N TRP A 382 0.63 21.16 7.33
CA TRP A 382 -0.76 21.59 7.20
C TRP A 382 -1.37 21.89 8.56
N LYS A 383 -1.87 23.11 8.68
CA LYS A 383 -2.58 23.63 9.85
C LYS A 383 -4.02 23.15 9.94
N ILE A 384 -4.63 23.36 11.11
CA ILE A 384 -5.88 22.70 11.52
C ILE A 384 -7.03 22.88 10.52
N ASP A 385 -7.18 24.07 9.95
CA ASP A 385 -8.23 24.36 8.96
C ASP A 385 -8.12 23.50 7.71
N ARG A 386 -6.90 23.31 7.20
CA ARG A 386 -6.67 22.47 6.03
C ARG A 386 -6.92 21.01 6.36
N VAL A 387 -6.42 20.55 7.50
CA VAL A 387 -6.62 19.16 7.96
C VAL A 387 -8.10 18.85 8.17
N LEU A 388 -8.88 19.78 8.73
CA LEU A 388 -10.33 19.62 8.88
C LEU A 388 -11.04 19.46 7.54
N LYS A 389 -10.71 20.29 6.55
CA LYS A 389 -11.26 20.19 5.18
C LYS A 389 -10.92 18.84 4.55
N GLU A 390 -9.66 18.44 4.61
CA GLU A 390 -9.22 17.18 4.01
C GLU A 390 -9.83 15.96 4.72
N ARG A 391 -9.90 15.98 6.05
CA ARG A 391 -10.54 14.94 6.86
C ARG A 391 -12.00 14.76 6.44
N THR A 392 -12.76 15.84 6.26
CA THR A 392 -14.16 15.74 5.85
C THR A 392 -14.30 14.99 4.53
N VAL A 393 -13.45 15.29 3.54
CA VAL A 393 -13.46 14.63 2.23
C VAL A 393 -13.10 13.14 2.37
N LEU A 394 -12.06 12.81 3.13
CA LEU A 394 -11.64 11.43 3.38
C LEU A 394 -12.73 10.61 4.09
N VAL A 395 -13.30 11.14 5.17
CA VAL A 395 -14.36 10.46 5.94
C VAL A 395 -15.60 10.24 5.09
N LYS A 396 -15.99 11.23 4.28
CA LYS A 396 -17.10 11.11 3.34
C LYS A 396 -16.85 9.98 2.34
N ALA A 397 -15.65 9.89 1.76
CA ALA A 397 -15.29 8.83 0.83
C ALA A 397 -15.29 7.43 1.49
N LEU A 398 -14.68 7.28 2.67
CA LEU A 398 -14.68 6.01 3.40
C LEU A 398 -16.10 5.57 3.79
N THR A 399 -16.93 6.50 4.25
CA THR A 399 -18.33 6.21 4.63
C THR A 399 -19.16 5.80 3.41
N TYR A 400 -18.95 6.47 2.27
CA TYR A 400 -19.63 6.12 1.03
C TYR A 400 -19.25 4.72 0.57
N SER A 401 -17.95 4.43 0.46
CA SER A 401 -17.47 3.12 0.04
C SER A 401 -17.90 2.00 0.99
N TYR A 402 -17.92 2.25 2.31
CA TYR A 402 -18.49 1.32 3.28
C TYR A 402 -19.96 1.00 2.98
N ARG A 403 -20.79 2.02 2.74
CA ARG A 403 -22.22 1.84 2.43
C ARG A 403 -22.40 1.06 1.12
N PHE A 404 -21.70 1.48 0.07
CA PHE A 404 -21.75 0.80 -1.22
C PHE A 404 -21.39 -0.68 -1.11
N LEU A 405 -20.26 -1.00 -0.46
CA LEU A 405 -19.76 -2.37 -0.33
C LEU A 405 -20.65 -3.20 0.60
N SER A 406 -21.23 -2.58 1.63
CA SER A 406 -22.23 -3.23 2.49
C SER A 406 -23.54 -3.54 1.75
N ASP A 407 -23.97 -2.66 0.84
CA ASP A 407 -25.15 -2.87 0.00
C ASP A 407 -24.89 -3.94 -1.06
N PHE A 408 -23.70 -3.92 -1.68
CA PHE A 408 -23.23 -4.97 -2.58
C PHE A 408 -23.22 -6.33 -1.88
N ALA A 409 -22.70 -6.40 -0.67
CA ALA A 409 -22.71 -7.63 0.12
C ALA A 409 -24.13 -8.11 0.42
N ARG A 410 -25.03 -7.21 0.87
CA ARG A 410 -26.43 -7.56 1.12
C ARG A 410 -27.15 -8.10 -0.13
N LYS A 411 -26.90 -7.51 -1.30
CA LYS A 411 -27.47 -8.00 -2.58
C LYS A 411 -26.95 -9.37 -2.98
N ASN A 412 -25.71 -9.69 -2.61
CA ASN A 412 -25.06 -10.97 -2.91
C ASN A 412 -25.06 -11.92 -1.70
N ALA A 413 -25.89 -11.68 -0.69
CA ALA A 413 -25.83 -12.38 0.61
C ALA A 413 -25.90 -13.91 0.51
N GLN A 414 -26.58 -14.47 -0.50
CA GLN A 414 -26.62 -15.92 -0.74
C GLN A 414 -25.25 -16.51 -1.14
N LEU A 415 -24.37 -15.70 -1.71
CA LEU A 415 -23.00 -16.05 -2.12
C LEU A 415 -21.97 -15.76 -1.01
N LEU A 416 -22.41 -15.21 0.12
CA LEU A 416 -21.56 -14.64 1.13
C LEU A 416 -21.76 -15.37 2.45
N SER A 417 -20.81 -16.23 2.81
CA SER A 417 -20.66 -16.72 4.19
C SER A 417 -20.04 -15.63 5.08
N ILE A 418 -20.56 -14.40 5.00
CA ILE A 418 -20.07 -13.27 5.80
C ILE A 418 -20.65 -13.38 7.21
N ASP A 419 -19.77 -13.28 8.20
CA ASP A 419 -20.18 -13.05 9.57
C ASP A 419 -20.75 -11.63 9.71
N GLN A 420 -22.07 -11.50 9.90
CA GLN A 420 -22.72 -10.22 10.19
C GLN A 420 -22.12 -9.53 11.44
N GLN A 421 -21.47 -10.28 12.32
CA GLN A 421 -20.78 -9.74 13.48
C GLN A 421 -19.59 -8.87 13.06
N ASP A 422 -18.79 -9.29 12.08
CA ASP A 422 -17.63 -8.52 11.58
C ASP A 422 -18.06 -7.19 10.95
N LEU A 423 -19.16 -7.22 10.20
CA LEU A 423 -19.82 -6.04 9.64
C LEU A 423 -20.21 -5.02 10.71
N ASN A 424 -20.82 -5.51 11.78
CA ASN A 424 -21.26 -4.67 12.89
C ASN A 424 -20.07 -4.13 13.70
N VAL A 425 -19.02 -4.94 13.91
CA VAL A 425 -17.79 -4.50 14.58
C VAL A 425 -17.11 -3.40 13.79
N LEU A 426 -16.94 -3.57 12.47
CA LEU A 426 -16.29 -2.55 11.66
C LEU A 426 -17.14 -1.28 11.56
N GLY A 427 -18.45 -1.41 11.34
CA GLY A 427 -19.37 -0.26 11.36
C GLY A 427 -19.20 0.52 12.66
N ARG A 428 -19.24 -0.16 13.81
CA ARG A 428 -19.01 0.44 15.13
C ARG A 428 -17.63 1.09 15.26
N LYS A 429 -16.56 0.50 14.72
CA LYS A 429 -15.22 1.11 14.72
C LYS A 429 -15.16 2.38 13.86
N LEU A 430 -15.75 2.38 12.66
CA LEU A 430 -15.81 3.56 11.80
C LEU A 430 -16.62 4.69 12.46
N TYR A 431 -17.79 4.39 13.03
CA TYR A 431 -18.56 5.36 13.79
C TYR A 431 -17.79 5.84 15.04
N ALA A 432 -17.16 4.94 15.79
CA ALA A 432 -16.33 5.31 16.93
C ALA A 432 -15.12 6.18 16.52
N ALA A 433 -14.55 6.00 15.34
CA ALA A 433 -13.42 6.80 14.85
C ALA A 433 -13.85 8.19 14.35
N PHE A 434 -14.98 8.29 13.63
CA PHE A 434 -15.32 9.48 12.85
C PHE A 434 -16.60 10.20 13.27
N GLU A 435 -17.54 9.53 13.93
CA GLU A 435 -18.81 10.14 14.34
C GLU A 435 -18.59 11.22 15.41
N ARG A 436 -19.24 12.36 15.24
CA ARG A 436 -19.31 13.41 16.26
C ARG A 436 -20.48 13.13 17.19
N LYS A 437 -20.23 13.10 18.51
CA LYS A 437 -21.26 12.99 19.55
C LYS A 437 -20.99 13.99 20.66
N ALA A 438 -22.06 14.41 21.35
CA ALA A 438 -21.93 15.26 22.53
C ALA A 438 -21.00 14.62 23.57
N GLY A 439 -20.07 15.40 24.12
CA GLY A 439 -19.09 14.94 25.10
C GLY A 439 -17.94 14.08 24.54
N LYS A 440 -17.93 13.75 23.25
CA LYS A 440 -16.84 13.01 22.60
C LYS A 440 -15.83 13.98 21.99
N ILE A 441 -14.57 13.83 22.40
CA ILE A 441 -13.44 14.50 21.75
C ILE A 441 -13.09 13.72 20.47
N ASP A 442 -13.29 14.33 19.31
CA ASP A 442 -12.90 13.74 18.04
C ASP A 442 -11.42 13.98 17.74
N ILE A 443 -10.73 12.91 17.34
CA ILE A 443 -9.35 12.95 16.84
C ILE A 443 -9.38 13.28 15.35
N ILE A 444 -8.72 14.37 14.99
CA ILE A 444 -8.78 15.00 13.67
C ILE A 444 -7.62 14.54 12.80
N ASN A 445 -6.41 14.55 13.35
CA ASN A 445 -5.23 14.15 12.60
C ASN A 445 -4.93 12.67 12.79
N ARG A 446 -5.40 11.85 11.87
CA ARG A 446 -5.03 10.43 11.75
C ARG A 446 -4.05 10.27 10.58
N GLY A 447 -2.86 10.85 10.72
CA GLY A 447 -1.81 10.81 9.70
C GLY A 447 -2.05 11.72 8.49
N ILE A 448 -2.85 12.78 8.62
CA ILE A 448 -3.06 13.78 7.56
C ILE A 448 -1.88 14.75 7.49
N SER A 449 -1.48 15.34 8.61
CA SER A 449 -0.36 16.29 8.75
C SER A 449 0.64 15.79 9.78
N GLY A 450 1.89 16.25 9.72
CA GLY A 450 2.90 16.00 10.75
C GLY A 450 2.85 17.00 11.91
N ASP A 451 2.27 18.18 11.66
CA ASP A 451 2.21 19.26 12.63
C ASP A 451 0.85 19.97 12.57
N LEU A 452 0.13 19.93 13.69
CA LEU A 452 -1.14 20.66 13.91
C LEU A 452 -0.99 21.85 14.85
N TRP A 453 0.21 22.10 15.39
CA TRP A 453 0.42 23.12 16.40
C TRP A 453 0.11 24.50 15.84
N GLU A 454 -0.67 25.28 16.60
CA GLU A 454 -0.97 26.67 16.30
C GLU A 454 -0.23 27.58 17.28
N SER A 455 0.39 28.64 16.75
CA SER A 455 1.16 29.58 17.58
C SER A 455 0.27 30.41 18.51
N HIS A 456 -0.97 30.66 18.10
CA HIS A 456 -1.93 31.50 18.82
C HIS A 456 -3.31 30.84 18.84
N LEU A 457 -3.89 30.72 20.04
CA LEU A 457 -5.27 30.27 20.21
C LEU A 457 -6.05 31.28 21.05
N SER A 458 -7.25 31.63 20.60
CA SER A 458 -8.14 32.56 21.28
C SER A 458 -9.44 31.88 21.69
N PHE A 459 -9.76 31.94 22.99
CA PHE A 459 -10.98 31.41 23.58
C PHE A 459 -11.94 32.54 23.90
N TYR A 460 -13.17 32.44 23.40
CA TYR A 460 -14.20 33.46 23.60
C TYR A 460 -15.44 32.87 24.23
N ARG A 461 -15.88 33.48 25.33
CA ARG A 461 -17.15 33.16 25.97
C ARG A 461 -18.26 34.02 25.38
N VAL A 462 -19.27 33.39 24.82
CA VAL A 462 -20.50 34.01 24.32
C VAL A 462 -21.65 33.63 25.24
N LYS A 463 -22.27 34.64 25.86
CA LYS A 463 -23.52 34.49 26.62
C LYS A 463 -24.67 35.06 25.82
N SER A 464 -25.73 34.26 25.65
CA SER A 464 -26.98 34.69 25.03
C SER A 464 -28.14 34.19 25.88
N GLY A 465 -28.70 35.06 26.72
CA GLY A 465 -29.68 34.68 27.75
C GLY A 465 -29.07 33.69 28.75
N ASP A 466 -29.78 32.59 29.03
CA ASP A 466 -29.31 31.50 29.90
C ASP A 466 -28.33 30.53 29.19
N SER A 467 -28.10 30.70 27.89
CA SER A 467 -27.20 29.83 27.14
C SER A 467 -25.78 30.39 27.11
N GLU A 468 -24.83 29.54 27.48
CA GLU A 468 -23.40 29.80 27.41
C GLU A 468 -22.76 28.94 26.32
N SER A 469 -21.88 29.55 25.52
CA SER A 469 -21.03 28.81 24.59
C SER A 469 -19.65 29.43 24.48
N TRP A 470 -18.66 28.59 24.26
CA TRP A 470 -17.27 28.92 24.05
C TRP A 470 -16.91 28.72 22.58
N LEU A 471 -16.15 29.66 22.03
CA LEU A 471 -15.62 29.64 20.68
C LEU A 471 -14.09 29.60 20.72
N LEU A 472 -13.51 28.80 19.83
CA LEU A 472 -12.06 28.66 19.66
C LEU A 472 -11.65 29.18 18.28
N PHE A 473 -10.58 29.97 18.22
CA PHE A 473 -9.96 30.46 16.99
C PHE A 473 -8.45 30.22 17.00
N ALA A 474 -7.86 29.90 15.84
CA ALA A 474 -6.40 29.84 15.65
C ALA A 474 -5.83 31.14 15.08
N ALA A 475 -6.13 32.24 15.76
CA ALA A 475 -5.58 33.55 15.43
C ALA A 475 -5.54 34.42 16.69
N PRO A 476 -4.62 35.40 16.76
CA PRO A 476 -4.60 36.41 17.81
C PRO A 476 -5.70 37.44 17.55
N LEU A 477 -6.95 37.09 17.87
CA LEU A 477 -8.10 37.94 17.59
C LEU A 477 -8.36 38.93 18.75
N ASN A 478 -8.90 40.08 18.38
CA ASN A 478 -9.53 41.03 19.29
C ASN A 478 -11.05 40.89 19.20
N VAL A 479 -11.78 41.40 20.21
CA VAL A 479 -13.25 41.28 20.30
C VAL A 479 -13.96 41.83 19.05
N ALA A 480 -13.41 42.88 18.43
CA ALA A 480 -13.97 43.50 17.22
C ALA A 480 -13.85 42.63 15.96
N ASP A 481 -12.92 41.68 15.93
CA ASP A 481 -12.62 40.87 14.74
C ASP A 481 -13.27 39.48 14.78
N ILE A 482 -13.78 39.04 15.94
CA ILE A 482 -14.49 37.75 16.10
C ILE A 482 -15.61 37.61 15.07
N ALA A 483 -16.38 38.67 14.83
CA ALA A 483 -17.56 38.62 13.96
C ALA A 483 -17.21 38.37 12.48
N LYS A 484 -15.94 38.54 12.10
CA LYS A 484 -15.45 38.36 10.72
C LYS A 484 -14.84 36.98 10.50
N GLU A 485 -14.56 36.24 11.57
CA GLU A 485 -13.83 34.97 11.52
C GLU A 485 -14.74 33.78 11.82
N GLN A 486 -14.42 32.63 11.23
CA GLN A 486 -15.12 31.38 11.53
C GLN A 486 -14.40 30.67 12.68
N PRO A 487 -15.11 30.28 13.75
CA PRO A 487 -14.49 29.53 14.85
C PRO A 487 -14.08 28.14 14.38
N LEU A 488 -12.91 27.69 14.81
CA LEU A 488 -12.45 26.31 14.63
C LEU A 488 -13.41 25.31 15.29
N ARG A 489 -13.87 25.66 16.49
CA ARG A 489 -14.77 24.82 17.29
C ARG A 489 -15.63 25.67 18.21
N ARG A 490 -16.85 25.19 18.42
CA ARG A 490 -17.80 25.68 19.43
C ARG A 490 -18.13 24.56 20.41
N SER A 491 -18.19 24.87 21.71
CA SER A 491 -18.66 23.95 22.75
C SER A 491 -19.38 24.73 23.85
N HIS A 492 -20.17 24.06 24.69
CA HIS A 492 -20.72 24.63 25.91
C HIS A 492 -19.71 24.67 27.07
N SER A 493 -18.56 24.00 26.93
CA SER A 493 -17.55 23.86 27.98
C SER A 493 -16.17 24.27 27.50
N LEU A 494 -15.51 25.17 28.24
CA LEU A 494 -14.10 25.51 28.02
C LEU A 494 -13.21 24.27 28.16
N ILE A 495 -13.50 23.40 29.14
CA ILE A 495 -12.74 22.17 29.39
C ILE A 495 -12.78 21.24 28.17
N GLU A 496 -13.92 21.16 27.48
CA GLU A 496 -14.02 20.36 26.26
C GLU A 496 -13.15 20.94 25.13
N LEU A 497 -13.10 22.26 24.98
CA LEU A 497 -12.22 22.89 23.99
C LEU A 497 -10.74 22.67 24.31
N LEU A 498 -10.35 22.74 25.59
CA LEU A 498 -8.97 22.48 26.03
C LEU A 498 -8.59 21.02 25.81
N ALA A 499 -9.46 20.09 26.21
CA ALA A 499 -9.28 18.67 25.95
C ALA A 499 -9.14 18.40 24.46
N TRP A 500 -9.99 19.02 23.63
CA TRP A 500 -9.91 18.88 22.19
C TRP A 500 -8.59 19.42 21.61
N CYS A 501 -8.12 20.57 22.06
CA CYS A 501 -6.83 21.11 21.61
C CYS A 501 -5.66 20.22 22.03
N HIS A 502 -5.69 19.71 23.26
CA HIS A 502 -4.66 18.84 23.83
C HIS A 502 -4.58 17.49 23.10
N PHE A 503 -5.69 16.77 22.98
CA PHE A 503 -5.72 15.46 22.32
C PHE A 503 -5.54 15.51 20.80
N ASN A 504 -5.65 16.69 20.18
CA ASN A 504 -5.32 16.91 18.77
C ASN A 504 -3.94 17.58 18.57
N SER A 505 -3.17 17.80 19.63
CA SER A 505 -1.86 18.46 19.58
C SER A 505 -1.87 19.83 18.89
N VAL A 506 -3.00 20.55 18.99
CA VAL A 506 -3.16 21.90 18.42
C VAL A 506 -2.44 22.95 19.28
N LEU A 507 -2.20 22.64 20.55
CA LEU A 507 -1.44 23.48 21.48
C LEU A 507 -0.30 22.72 22.14
N ASN A 508 0.67 23.48 22.62
CA ASN A 508 1.78 23.06 23.47
C ASN A 508 2.16 24.20 24.44
N ALA A 509 3.22 24.02 25.23
CA ALA A 509 3.70 25.02 26.18
C ALA A 509 4.10 26.38 25.55
N ASN A 510 4.43 26.39 24.26
CA ASN A 510 4.83 27.59 23.51
C ASN A 510 3.65 28.31 22.85
N THR A 511 2.43 27.80 23.01
CA THR A 511 1.24 28.40 22.41
C THR A 511 0.82 29.64 23.18
N VAL A 512 0.64 30.75 22.47
CA VAL A 512 0.11 31.98 23.05
C VAL A 512 -1.40 31.86 23.15
N LEU A 513 -1.93 31.98 24.36
CA LEU A 513 -3.35 31.84 24.64
C LEU A 513 -3.95 33.19 24.97
N ALA A 514 -4.99 33.57 24.23
CA ALA A 514 -5.86 34.67 24.56
C ALA A 514 -7.19 34.13 25.08
N MET A 515 -7.76 34.79 26.09
CA MET A 515 -9.09 34.46 26.58
C MET A 515 -9.88 35.73 26.84
N HIS A 516 -11.11 35.72 26.37
CA HIS A 516 -12.04 36.83 26.50
C HIS A 516 -13.33 36.33 27.14
N SER A 517 -13.57 36.79 28.37
CA SER A 517 -14.77 36.48 29.16
C SER A 517 -15.36 37.80 29.67
N PRO A 518 -16.60 38.17 29.28
CA PRO A 518 -17.20 39.46 29.64
C PRO A 518 -17.25 39.73 31.16
N ASP A 519 -17.34 38.67 31.97
CA ASP A 519 -17.54 38.79 33.42
C ASP A 519 -16.24 38.64 34.23
N GLY A 520 -15.09 38.45 33.59
CA GLY A 520 -13.78 38.32 34.27
C GLY A 520 -13.60 37.10 35.19
N MET A 521 -14.58 36.19 35.29
CA MET A 521 -14.54 35.02 36.18
C MET A 521 -13.43 34.00 35.90
N LEU A 522 -12.84 34.06 34.71
CA LEU A 522 -11.73 33.20 34.30
C LEU A 522 -10.62 34.09 33.75
N THR A 523 -9.40 33.85 34.22
CA THR A 523 -8.19 34.59 33.84
C THR A 523 -7.28 33.75 32.96
N GLY A 524 -6.44 34.40 32.14
CA GLY A 524 -5.45 33.68 31.32
C GLY A 524 -4.47 32.83 32.12
N ARG A 525 -4.28 33.13 33.42
CA ARG A 525 -3.49 32.31 34.34
C ARG A 525 -4.18 30.98 34.65
N GLU A 526 -5.46 31.00 35.00
CA GLU A 526 -6.23 29.78 35.28
C GLU A 526 -6.30 28.87 34.05
N LEU A 527 -6.43 29.46 32.85
CA LEU A 527 -6.37 28.72 31.59
C LEU A 527 -5.05 27.96 31.43
N LYS A 528 -3.91 28.60 31.74
CA LYS A 528 -2.58 27.96 31.69
C LYS A 528 -2.44 26.86 32.73
N GLU A 529 -2.92 27.07 33.95
CA GLU A 529 -2.91 26.03 35.01
C GLU A 529 -3.77 24.82 34.65
N MET A 530 -4.94 25.05 34.01
CA MET A 530 -5.77 23.96 33.48
C MET A 530 -5.02 23.17 32.42
N LEU A 531 -4.35 23.83 31.48
CA LEU A 531 -3.57 23.15 30.44
C LEU A 531 -2.37 22.39 31.01
N TYR A 532 -1.65 22.97 31.96
CA TYR A 532 -0.58 22.28 32.67
C TYR A 532 -1.11 21.01 33.37
N THR A 533 -2.29 21.10 33.97
CA THR A 533 -2.96 19.94 34.58
C THR A 533 -3.32 18.88 33.54
N PHE A 534 -3.85 19.27 32.38
CA PHE A 534 -4.13 18.34 31.27
C PHE A 534 -2.86 17.64 30.79
N GLN A 535 -1.78 18.38 30.54
CA GLN A 535 -0.50 17.83 30.10
C GLN A 535 0.11 16.87 31.13
N ARG A 536 -0.04 17.17 32.43
CA ARG A 536 0.45 16.31 33.51
C ARG A 536 -0.37 15.03 33.67
N LEU A 537 -1.70 15.13 33.59
CA LEU A 537 -2.60 13.98 33.82
C LEU A 537 -2.74 13.09 32.58
N PHE A 538 -2.65 13.70 31.39
CA PHE A 538 -2.81 13.04 30.10
C PHE A 538 -1.58 13.31 29.26
N ALA A 539 -0.43 12.78 29.67
CA ALA A 539 0.78 12.83 28.86
C ALA A 539 0.47 12.17 27.51
N THR A 540 0.51 12.98 26.45
CA THR A 540 0.44 12.47 25.09
C THR A 540 1.85 12.06 24.72
N ASP A 541 2.08 10.76 24.53
CA ASP A 541 3.28 10.30 23.85
C ASP A 541 3.29 11.01 22.50
N THR A 542 4.32 11.83 22.30
CA THR A 542 4.61 12.39 20.98
C THR A 542 5.04 11.19 20.14
N VAL A 543 4.10 10.64 19.36
CA VAL A 543 4.34 9.57 18.39
C VAL A 543 5.27 10.07 17.29
#